data_AF-J9EBL1-F1
#
_entry.id   AF-J9EBL1-F1
#
_cell.length_a   1.000
_cell.length_b   1.000
_cell.length_c   1.000
_cell.angle_alpha   90.00
_cell.angle_beta   90.00
_cell.angle_gamma   90.00
#
_symmetry.space_group_name_H-M   'P 1'
#
loop_
_entity.id
_entity.type
_entity.pdbx_description
1 polymer ?
#
loop_
_entity_poly.entity_id
_entity_poly.type
_entity_poly.pdbx_seq_one_letter_code
_entity_poly.pdbx_strand_id
1 'polypeptide(L)'
;LRDHSSGILCNASGKKINRVWPRVTESTGLVLNIGPPRIKTTEYSNLNAIYELLQLLQILVNRKDGGNLMNDNSTDKILKMERFIANNITINDGYNSFTYRNICGVYCNDSNEVVLTFIKIAINMNGRSSSSIAFTFPKARIFEKYIFMGYSVGDLHYSEQDTTVVDGFKLFILHFMVDLNLPQGKRITKNFESQLRTLLMLATYESEDLEYALFSRDREIEEQQQITLAALPFLGVTALMLVAFMVISLTDFPFRNSQHIE
;
A
#
# COMPACT_ATOMS: atom_id res chain seq x y z
N LEU A 1 -26.84 33.00 -23.04
CA LEU A 1 -25.69 33.10 -23.96
C LEU A 1 -24.50 32.42 -23.27
N ARG A 2 -24.38 31.08 -23.32
CA ARG A 2 -23.49 30.30 -24.22
C ARG A 2 -22.13 30.95 -24.52
N ASP A 3 -21.08 30.51 -23.81
CA ASP A 3 -19.84 29.89 -24.35
C ASP A 3 -18.95 29.45 -23.16
N HIS A 4 -18.74 28.15 -22.92
CA HIS A 4 -17.60 27.30 -23.33
C HIS A 4 -16.26 27.57 -22.62
N SER A 5 -15.95 26.78 -21.58
CA SER A 5 -14.58 26.34 -21.27
C SER A 5 -14.59 24.89 -20.76
N SER A 6 -14.44 23.97 -21.69
CA SER A 6 -14.40 22.52 -21.45
C SER A 6 -12.94 22.09 -21.22
N GLY A 7 -12.61 21.58 -20.03
CA GLY A 7 -11.32 20.93 -19.79
C GLY A 7 -11.30 19.53 -20.40
N ILE A 8 -10.57 19.35 -21.50
CA ILE A 8 -10.40 18.09 -22.23
C ILE A 8 -9.12 17.41 -21.71
N LEU A 9 -9.23 16.22 -21.13
CA LEU A 9 -8.08 15.32 -20.94
C LEU A 9 -7.86 14.54 -22.25
N CYS A 10 -6.79 14.86 -22.96
CA CYS A 10 -6.33 14.15 -24.15
C CYS A 10 -5.29 13.08 -23.76
N ASN A 11 -5.44 11.86 -24.27
CA ASN A 11 -4.31 10.93 -24.43
C ASN A 11 -3.44 11.39 -25.62
N ALA A 12 -2.18 10.96 -25.72
CA ALA A 12 -1.21 11.23 -26.80
C ALA A 12 -1.66 10.78 -28.22
N SER A 13 -2.92 10.34 -28.38
CA SER A 13 -3.57 10.00 -29.65
C SER A 13 -4.86 10.82 -29.92
N GLY A 14 -5.23 11.77 -29.05
CA GLY A 14 -6.29 12.76 -29.33
C GLY A 14 -7.74 12.25 -29.33
N LYS A 15 -8.05 11.09 -28.74
CA LYS A 15 -9.45 10.61 -28.59
C LYS A 15 -10.07 11.00 -27.23
N LYS A 16 -11.28 11.59 -27.28
CA LYS A 16 -12.12 11.96 -26.12
C LYS A 16 -12.63 10.72 -25.38
N ILE A 17 -12.51 10.71 -24.05
CA ILE A 17 -13.05 9.66 -23.16
C ILE A 17 -14.28 10.24 -22.43
N ASN A 18 -15.47 9.72 -22.70
CA ASN A 18 -16.68 9.99 -21.92
C ASN A 18 -16.84 8.89 -20.86
N ARG A 19 -16.70 9.20 -19.56
CA ARG A 19 -17.13 8.30 -18.48
C ARG A 19 -18.48 8.74 -17.92
N VAL A 20 -19.46 7.84 -18.02
CA VAL A 20 -20.75 7.93 -17.30
C VAL A 20 -20.58 7.21 -15.96
N TRP A 21 -20.84 7.89 -14.85
CA TRP A 21 -20.90 7.27 -13.52
C TRP A 21 -22.27 6.61 -13.29
N PRO A 22 -22.36 5.36 -12.80
CA PRO A 22 -23.64 4.76 -12.44
C PRO A 22 -24.13 5.28 -11.06
N ARG A 23 -25.44 5.53 -10.98
CA ARG A 23 -26.18 5.86 -9.76
C ARG A 23 -26.42 4.56 -8.96
N VAL A 24 -26.14 4.55 -7.65
CA VAL A 24 -26.46 3.39 -6.78
C VAL A 24 -27.59 3.78 -5.83
N THR A 25 -28.67 3.01 -5.86
CA THR A 25 -29.81 3.03 -4.93
C THR A 25 -29.64 1.93 -3.87
N GLU A 26 -30.04 2.23 -2.63
CA GLU A 26 -30.05 1.31 -1.47
C GLU A 26 -30.97 0.10 -1.66
N SER A 27 -30.54 -1.08 -1.19
CA SER A 27 -31.23 -1.90 -0.17
C SER A 27 -30.84 -3.39 -0.26
N THR A 28 -30.80 -4.01 0.93
CA THR A 28 -30.74 -5.46 1.24
C THR A 28 -29.42 -6.21 1.06
N GLY A 29 -29.00 -6.85 2.16
CA GLY A 29 -27.68 -7.47 2.32
C GLY A 29 -27.50 -8.80 1.59
N LEU A 30 -26.23 -9.10 1.26
CA LEU A 30 -25.73 -10.46 1.05
C LEU A 30 -24.19 -10.43 0.98
N VAL A 31 -23.56 -11.30 1.78
CA VAL A 31 -22.28 -12.01 1.58
C VAL A 31 -21.14 -11.23 0.89
N LEU A 32 -20.10 -10.93 1.67
CA LEU A 32 -18.78 -10.48 1.22
C LEU A 32 -18.14 -11.56 0.31
N ASN A 33 -18.34 -11.41 -0.99
CA ASN A 33 -17.62 -12.15 -2.01
C ASN A 33 -16.61 -11.17 -2.64
N ILE A 34 -15.36 -11.24 -2.19
CA ILE A 34 -14.26 -10.45 -2.74
C ILE A 34 -13.86 -11.09 -4.07
N GLY A 35 -14.66 -10.87 -5.11
CA GLY A 35 -14.30 -11.14 -6.49
C GLY A 35 -13.85 -9.85 -7.18
N PRO A 36 -12.79 -9.86 -7.99
CA PRO A 36 -12.37 -8.68 -8.73
C PRO A 36 -13.48 -8.22 -9.69
N PRO A 37 -13.66 -6.90 -9.89
CA PRO A 37 -14.71 -6.38 -10.75
C PRO A 37 -14.50 -6.85 -12.20
N ARG A 38 -15.53 -7.44 -12.81
CA ARG A 38 -15.55 -7.76 -14.25
C ARG A 38 -15.60 -6.48 -15.06
N ILE A 39 -14.43 -5.98 -15.44
CA ILE A 39 -14.23 -4.92 -16.44
C ILE A 39 -13.88 -5.60 -17.77
N LYS A 40 -14.43 -5.09 -18.87
CA LYS A 40 -14.33 -5.68 -20.22
C LYS A 40 -12.87 -5.94 -20.62
N THR A 41 -12.62 -7.14 -21.12
CA THR A 41 -11.34 -7.84 -21.28
C THR A 41 -10.36 -7.28 -22.34
N THR A 42 -10.67 -6.17 -23.01
CA THR A 42 -9.81 -5.61 -24.09
C THR A 42 -8.97 -4.42 -23.67
N GLU A 43 -9.19 -3.84 -22.49
CA GLU A 43 -8.41 -2.70 -21.94
C GLU A 43 -7.38 -3.14 -20.88
N TYR A 44 -7.42 -4.42 -20.47
CA TYR A 44 -6.62 -5.00 -19.39
C TYR A 44 -5.19 -5.40 -19.81
N SER A 45 -4.95 -5.71 -21.09
CA SER A 45 -3.62 -6.14 -21.55
C SER A 45 -2.60 -5.01 -21.53
N ASN A 46 -3.01 -3.78 -21.85
CA ASN A 46 -2.12 -2.61 -21.84
C ASN A 46 -1.92 -2.03 -20.44
N LEU A 47 -2.92 -2.13 -19.55
CA LEU A 47 -2.78 -1.66 -18.17
C LEU A 47 -1.81 -2.56 -17.39
N ASN A 48 -1.94 -3.89 -17.52
CA ASN A 48 -1.05 -4.84 -16.83
C ASN A 48 0.41 -4.68 -17.27
N ALA A 49 0.67 -4.40 -18.55
CA ALA A 49 2.02 -4.10 -19.04
C ALA A 49 2.60 -2.82 -18.43
N ILE A 50 1.78 -1.78 -18.20
CA ILE A 50 2.21 -0.53 -17.56
C ILE A 50 2.50 -0.75 -16.06
N TYR A 51 1.68 -1.55 -15.37
CA TYR A 51 1.91 -1.89 -13.96
C TYR A 51 3.11 -2.83 -13.74
N GLU A 52 3.49 -3.63 -14.74
CA GLU A 52 4.71 -4.45 -14.69
C GLU A 52 5.99 -3.58 -14.75
N LEU A 53 5.85 -2.35 -15.26
CA LEU A 53 6.94 -1.41 -15.45
C LEU A 53 7.03 -0.36 -14.32
N LEU A 54 6.21 -0.47 -13.28
CA LEU A 54 6.23 0.43 -12.13
C LEU A 54 6.34 -0.39 -10.83
N GLN A 55 7.30 -0.02 -9.98
CA GLN A 55 7.43 -0.58 -8.64
C GLN A 55 6.84 0.39 -7.63
N LEU A 56 5.86 -0.09 -6.86
CA LEU A 56 5.25 0.65 -5.77
C LEU A 56 6.00 0.36 -4.47
N LEU A 57 6.50 1.40 -3.84
CA LEU A 57 7.09 1.42 -2.50
C LEU A 57 6.14 2.18 -1.59
N GLN A 58 5.75 1.56 -0.48
CA GLN A 58 4.84 2.14 0.50
C GLN A 58 5.59 2.38 1.80
N ILE A 59 5.56 3.60 2.31
CA ILE A 59 6.11 3.92 3.62
C ILE A 59 4.95 4.10 4.57
N LEU A 60 4.87 3.20 5.54
CA LEU A 60 3.90 3.26 6.62
C LEU A 60 4.48 4.13 7.72
N VAL A 61 3.68 5.07 8.20
CA VAL A 61 4.03 5.96 9.31
C VAL A 61 3.00 5.79 10.40
N ASN A 62 3.47 5.49 11.60
CA ASN A 62 2.68 5.40 12.83
C ASN A 62 3.32 6.27 13.91
N ARG A 63 2.58 6.56 14.98
CA ARG A 63 3.20 7.07 16.22
C ARG A 63 3.65 5.91 17.09
N LYS A 64 4.81 6.06 17.74
CA LYS A 64 5.36 5.09 18.70
C LYS A 64 4.46 4.88 19.92
N ASP A 65 3.72 5.92 20.31
CA ASP A 65 2.76 5.87 21.42
C ASP A 65 1.36 5.38 21.00
N GLY A 66 1.15 5.03 19.71
CA GLY A 66 -0.15 4.62 19.18
C GLY A 66 -1.19 5.75 19.11
N GLY A 67 -0.76 7.00 19.27
CA GLY A 67 -1.62 8.18 19.24
C GLY A 67 -2.10 8.56 17.83
N ASN A 68 -2.93 9.61 17.76
CA ASN A 68 -3.44 10.16 16.49
C ASN A 68 -2.34 10.88 15.70
N LEU A 69 -2.26 10.64 14.39
CA LEU A 69 -1.38 11.32 13.44
C LEU A 69 -1.99 12.60 12.85
N MET A 70 -3.30 12.80 12.98
CA MET A 70 -4.00 13.99 12.49
C MET A 70 -3.76 15.20 13.40
N ASN A 71 -2.51 15.63 13.51
CA ASN A 71 -2.07 16.81 14.24
C ASN A 71 -0.91 17.48 13.49
N ASP A 72 -0.69 18.78 13.75
CA ASP A 72 0.30 19.57 12.99
C ASP A 72 1.72 19.03 13.14
N ASN A 73 2.13 18.63 14.36
CA ASN A 73 3.47 18.13 14.63
C ASN A 73 3.78 16.86 13.83
N SER A 74 2.90 15.85 13.89
CA SER A 74 3.04 14.61 13.14
C SER A 74 2.99 14.86 11.62
N THR A 75 2.04 15.67 11.15
CA THR A 75 1.87 15.94 9.71
C THR A 75 3.04 16.73 9.15
N ASP A 76 3.61 17.68 9.90
CA ASP A 76 4.82 18.42 9.52
C ASP A 76 6.04 17.51 9.44
N LYS A 77 6.22 16.60 10.40
CA LYS A 77 7.32 15.63 10.38
C LYS A 77 7.20 14.69 9.17
N ILE A 78 5.99 14.19 8.89
CA ILE A 78 5.72 13.35 7.70
C ILE A 78 6.02 14.13 6.41
N LEU A 79 5.57 15.37 6.29
CA LEU A 79 5.82 16.19 5.10
C LEU A 79 7.32 16.50 4.92
N LYS A 80 8.04 16.75 6.01
CA LYS A 80 9.51 16.93 5.96
C LYS A 80 10.20 15.66 5.48
N MET A 81 9.77 14.49 5.95
CA MET A 81 10.31 13.20 5.53
C MET A 81 10.03 12.94 4.05
N GLU A 82 8.81 13.17 3.58
CA GLU A 82 8.43 13.04 2.17
C GLU A 82 9.31 13.92 1.27
N ARG A 83 9.47 15.20 1.61
CA ARG A 83 10.31 16.14 0.87
C ARG A 83 11.79 15.76 0.90
N PHE A 84 12.26 15.23 2.02
CA PHE A 84 13.64 14.76 2.15
C PHE A 84 13.89 13.57 1.22
N ILE A 85 12.99 12.58 1.23
CA ILE A 85 13.07 11.42 0.34
C ILE A 85 13.02 11.85 -1.12
N ALA A 86 12.10 12.74 -1.48
CA ALA A 86 11.88 13.16 -2.86
C ALA A 86 13.02 14.00 -3.43
N ASN A 87 13.73 14.79 -2.62
CA ASN A 87 14.70 15.78 -3.11
C ASN A 87 16.16 15.46 -2.75
N ASN A 88 16.43 14.76 -1.65
CA ASN A 88 17.80 14.58 -1.15
C ASN A 88 18.37 13.18 -1.38
N ILE A 89 17.53 12.16 -1.55
CA ILE A 89 18.02 10.82 -1.82
C ILE A 89 18.52 10.75 -3.26
N THR A 90 19.82 10.48 -3.41
CA THR A 90 20.50 10.31 -4.68
C THR A 90 21.04 8.90 -4.82
N ILE A 91 20.66 8.21 -5.89
CA ILE A 91 21.13 6.87 -6.24
C ILE A 91 22.21 7.02 -7.30
N ASN A 92 23.34 6.36 -7.11
CA ASN A 92 24.40 6.30 -8.13
C ASN A 92 24.40 4.91 -8.78
N ASP A 93 24.41 4.86 -10.11
CA ASP A 93 24.56 3.62 -10.89
C ASP A 93 26.02 3.34 -11.31
N GLY A 94 26.95 4.22 -10.92
CA GLY A 94 28.37 4.23 -11.28
C GLY A 94 28.74 5.28 -12.33
N TYR A 95 27.77 5.72 -13.13
CA TYR A 95 27.96 6.70 -14.22
C TYR A 95 27.10 7.95 -14.02
N ASN A 96 25.89 7.79 -13.50
CA ASN A 96 24.90 8.84 -13.31
C ASN A 96 24.35 8.82 -11.87
N SER A 97 24.08 10.01 -11.35
CA SER A 97 23.32 10.20 -10.11
C SER A 97 21.85 10.51 -10.44
N PHE A 98 20.93 9.70 -9.92
CA PHE A 98 19.50 9.87 -10.06
C PHE A 98 18.87 10.31 -8.75
N THR A 99 18.02 11.33 -8.80
CA THR A 99 17.12 11.67 -7.69
C THR A 99 15.81 10.90 -7.84
N TYR A 100 14.97 10.89 -6.80
CA TYR A 100 13.62 10.31 -6.90
C TYR A 100 12.84 10.89 -8.10
N ARG A 101 12.94 12.22 -8.34
CA ARG A 101 12.31 12.91 -9.47
C ARG A 101 12.72 12.38 -10.84
N ASN A 102 13.92 11.81 -10.97
CA ASN A 102 14.38 11.23 -12.22
C ASN A 102 13.84 9.81 -12.44
N ILE A 103 13.41 9.13 -11.38
CA ILE A 103 13.02 7.73 -11.41
C ILE A 103 11.53 7.48 -11.18
N CYS A 104 10.74 8.47 -10.77
CA CYS A 104 9.34 8.28 -10.40
C CYS A 104 8.32 8.25 -11.55
N GLY A 105 8.80 8.34 -12.80
CA GLY A 105 7.96 8.27 -14.00
C GLY A 105 6.89 9.38 -14.03
N VAL A 106 5.64 8.98 -14.26
CA VAL A 106 4.50 9.90 -14.39
C VAL A 106 3.83 10.29 -13.05
N TYR A 107 4.21 9.66 -11.94
CA TYR A 107 3.50 9.80 -10.65
C TYR A 107 4.27 10.62 -9.60
N CYS A 108 5.25 11.40 -10.03
CA CYS A 108 6.16 12.14 -9.14
C CYS A 108 5.51 13.22 -8.27
N ASN A 109 4.49 13.92 -8.78
CA ASN A 109 4.02 15.18 -8.17
C ASN A 109 2.66 15.09 -7.49
N ASP A 110 1.89 14.00 -7.67
CA ASP A 110 0.44 14.11 -7.55
C ASP A 110 -0.20 13.37 -6.36
N SER A 111 0.48 12.41 -5.71
CA SER A 111 -0.18 11.56 -4.71
C SER A 111 0.01 12.02 -3.26
N ASN A 112 1.24 12.16 -2.78
CA ASN A 112 1.49 12.34 -1.35
C ASN A 112 1.28 13.79 -0.89
N GLU A 113 1.77 14.76 -1.66
CA GLU A 113 1.68 16.18 -1.29
C GLU A 113 0.22 16.67 -1.28
N VAL A 114 -0.62 16.21 -2.22
CA VAL A 114 -2.05 16.56 -2.28
C VAL A 114 -2.79 16.08 -1.03
N VAL A 115 -2.53 14.82 -0.62
CA VAL A 115 -3.16 14.23 0.57
C VAL A 115 -2.66 14.90 1.85
N LEU A 116 -1.36 15.14 1.98
CA LEU A 116 -0.79 15.82 3.15
C LEU A 116 -1.30 17.26 3.27
N THR A 117 -1.46 17.96 2.14
CA THR A 117 -2.05 19.30 2.10
C THR A 117 -3.50 19.28 2.54
N PHE A 118 -4.30 18.30 2.12
CA PHE A 118 -5.66 18.11 2.62
C PHE A 118 -5.68 17.98 4.14
N ILE A 119 -4.86 17.09 4.69
CA ILE A 119 -4.83 16.80 6.13
C ILE A 119 -4.45 18.05 6.92
N LYS A 120 -3.45 18.81 6.49
CA LYS A 120 -3.08 20.08 7.11
C LYS A 120 -4.21 21.09 7.12
N ILE A 121 -4.94 21.22 6.02
CA ILE A 121 -6.10 22.12 5.97
C ILE A 121 -7.19 21.64 6.94
N ALA A 122 -7.44 20.33 7.02
CA ALA A 122 -8.42 19.76 7.96
C ALA A 122 -8.02 19.97 9.43
N ILE A 123 -6.73 19.86 9.77
CA ILE A 123 -6.19 20.15 11.10
C ILE A 123 -6.35 21.63 11.45
N ASN A 124 -6.02 22.55 10.53
CA ASN A 124 -6.18 23.98 10.73
C ASN A 124 -7.65 24.39 10.95
N MET A 125 -8.61 23.61 10.43
CA MET A 125 -10.04 23.79 10.72
C MET A 125 -10.48 23.12 12.03
N ASN A 126 -9.54 22.62 12.84
CA ASN A 126 -9.75 21.92 14.10
C ASN A 126 -10.73 20.73 13.98
N GLY A 127 -10.63 19.98 12.88
CA GLY A 127 -11.51 18.85 12.59
C GLY A 127 -12.97 19.23 12.31
N ARG A 128 -13.31 20.53 12.26
CA ARG A 128 -14.67 20.95 11.94
C ARG A 128 -14.92 20.83 10.44
N SER A 129 -15.89 19.99 10.09
CA SER A 129 -16.46 19.98 8.75
C SER A 129 -17.08 21.34 8.45
N SER A 130 -16.51 22.05 7.49
CA SER A 130 -17.16 23.21 6.88
C SER A 130 -17.95 22.74 5.66
N SER A 131 -18.87 23.58 5.15
CA SER A 131 -19.56 23.29 3.88
C SER A 131 -18.56 23.03 2.74
N SER A 132 -17.36 23.63 2.81
CA SER A 132 -16.28 23.48 1.85
C SER A 132 -15.32 22.32 2.09
N ILE A 133 -15.16 21.83 3.32
CA ILE A 133 -14.13 20.82 3.67
C ILE A 133 -14.69 19.79 4.63
N ALA A 134 -14.61 18.51 4.24
CA ALA A 134 -15.02 17.40 5.08
C ALA A 134 -14.16 16.17 4.78
N PHE A 135 -13.70 15.47 5.82
CA PHE A 135 -13.01 14.21 5.66
C PHE A 135 -13.98 13.05 5.93
N THR A 136 -14.48 12.43 4.86
CA THR A 136 -15.33 11.24 4.96
C THR A 136 -14.57 10.05 4.38
N PHE A 137 -14.57 8.87 4.99
CA PHE A 137 -13.87 7.74 4.38
C PHE A 137 -14.73 7.09 3.28
N PRO A 138 -14.18 6.75 2.08
CA PRO A 138 -12.79 6.85 1.64
C PRO A 138 -12.45 8.13 0.85
N LYS A 139 -13.30 9.16 0.88
CA LYS A 139 -13.16 10.38 0.07
C LYS A 139 -13.17 11.67 0.91
N ALA A 140 -12.10 12.42 0.81
CA ALA A 140 -12.03 13.78 1.32
C ALA A 140 -12.72 14.76 0.35
N ARG A 141 -13.42 15.78 0.85
CA ARG A 141 -13.99 16.88 0.07
C ARG A 141 -13.24 18.19 0.36
N ILE A 142 -12.79 18.89 -0.68
CA ILE A 142 -12.30 20.28 -0.62
C ILE A 142 -12.92 21.08 -1.76
N PHE A 143 -13.60 22.19 -1.47
CA PHE A 143 -14.14 23.14 -2.46
C PHE A 143 -14.86 22.42 -3.62
N GLU A 144 -15.80 21.53 -3.27
CA GLU A 144 -16.59 20.70 -4.21
C GLU A 144 -15.81 19.63 -5.02
N LYS A 145 -14.51 19.51 -4.80
CA LYS A 145 -13.68 18.43 -5.36
C LYS A 145 -13.51 17.31 -4.34
N TYR A 146 -13.38 16.08 -4.85
CA TYR A 146 -13.16 14.89 -4.05
C TYR A 146 -11.74 14.36 -4.25
N ILE A 147 -11.07 14.03 -3.15
CA ILE A 147 -9.77 13.37 -3.12
C ILE A 147 -9.97 11.99 -2.53
N PHE A 148 -9.44 10.96 -3.18
CA PHE A 148 -9.50 9.60 -2.66
C PHE A 148 -8.42 9.39 -1.59
N MET A 149 -8.85 9.04 -0.37
CA MET A 149 -7.97 8.86 0.80
C MET A 149 -7.77 7.39 1.16
N GLY A 150 -8.51 6.47 0.52
CA GLY A 150 -8.59 5.07 0.90
C GLY A 150 -7.28 4.28 0.83
N TYR A 151 -6.24 4.79 0.16
CA TYR A 151 -4.92 4.17 0.13
C TYR A 151 -3.89 4.90 0.99
N SER A 152 -4.21 6.09 1.52
CA SER A 152 -3.23 6.97 2.19
C SER A 152 -3.37 7.02 3.69
N VAL A 153 -4.52 6.61 4.23
CA VAL A 153 -4.78 6.58 5.68
C VAL A 153 -5.31 5.22 6.11
N GLY A 154 -5.05 4.85 7.35
CA GLY A 154 -5.58 3.65 7.99
C GLY A 154 -5.80 3.87 9.49
N ASP A 155 -6.49 2.91 10.11
CA ASP A 155 -6.84 2.92 11.54
C ASP A 155 -7.50 4.25 11.95
N LEU A 156 -8.72 4.43 11.45
CA LEU A 156 -9.46 5.68 11.47
C LEU A 156 -10.24 5.85 12.77
N HIS A 157 -10.31 7.09 13.24
CA HIS A 157 -11.22 7.53 14.27
C HIS A 157 -12.32 8.39 13.65
N TYR A 158 -13.55 8.14 14.06
CA TYR A 158 -14.73 8.87 13.61
C TYR A 158 -15.21 9.78 14.72
N SER A 159 -15.68 10.97 14.34
CA SER A 159 -16.13 11.97 15.30
C SER A 159 -17.35 11.51 16.07
N GLU A 160 -17.38 11.85 17.37
CA GLU A 160 -18.55 11.62 18.22
C GLU A 160 -19.77 12.46 17.78
N GLN A 161 -19.54 13.59 17.12
CA GLN A 161 -20.59 14.50 16.67
C GLN A 161 -21.23 14.06 15.34
N ASP A 162 -20.42 13.51 14.44
CA ASP A 162 -20.84 13.00 13.14
C ASP A 162 -20.03 11.76 12.80
N THR A 163 -20.67 10.60 12.89
CA THR A 163 -20.04 9.28 12.67
C THR A 163 -19.60 9.04 11.22
N THR A 164 -19.96 9.94 10.29
CA THR A 164 -19.51 9.87 8.90
C THR A 164 -18.18 10.60 8.68
N VAL A 165 -17.80 11.47 9.61
CA VAL A 165 -16.61 12.31 9.55
C VAL A 165 -15.46 11.66 10.30
N VAL A 166 -14.31 11.60 9.64
CA VAL A 166 -13.04 11.14 10.21
C VAL A 166 -12.34 12.33 10.85
N ASP A 167 -12.08 12.24 12.16
CA ASP A 167 -11.39 13.26 12.95
C ASP A 167 -10.00 12.81 13.44
N GLY A 168 -9.63 11.56 13.17
CA GLY A 168 -8.29 11.05 13.45
C GLY A 168 -7.93 9.83 12.61
N PHE A 169 -6.63 9.56 12.51
CA PHE A 169 -6.10 8.33 11.92
C PHE A 169 -4.77 8.00 12.60
N LYS A 170 -4.44 6.72 12.72
CA LYS A 170 -3.19 6.28 13.37
C LYS A 170 -2.13 5.78 12.40
N LEU A 171 -2.53 5.48 11.15
CA LEU A 171 -1.62 5.05 10.09
C LEU A 171 -1.70 6.02 8.90
N PHE A 172 -0.53 6.48 8.45
CA PHE A 172 -0.38 7.20 7.19
C PHE A 172 0.49 6.40 6.22
N ILE A 173 0.13 6.38 4.94
CA ILE A 173 0.83 5.61 3.91
C ILE A 173 1.29 6.58 2.81
N LEU A 174 2.61 6.75 2.70
CA LEU A 174 3.23 7.44 1.58
C LEU A 174 3.47 6.46 0.44
N HIS A 175 3.10 6.85 -0.77
CA HIS A 175 3.27 6.06 -1.97
C HIS A 175 4.38 6.63 -2.83
N PHE A 176 5.46 5.88 -3.01
CA PHE A 176 6.54 6.18 -3.92
C PHE A 176 6.50 5.20 -5.09
N MET A 177 6.36 5.71 -6.30
CA MET A 177 6.33 4.87 -7.50
C MET A 177 7.64 5.07 -8.25
N VAL A 178 8.25 3.98 -8.72
CA VAL A 178 9.50 4.01 -9.47
C VAL A 178 9.30 3.35 -10.83
N ASP A 179 9.73 4.02 -11.89
CA ASP A 179 9.69 3.58 -13.28
C ASP A 179 10.82 2.59 -13.57
N LEU A 180 10.42 1.36 -13.90
CA LEU A 180 11.32 0.26 -14.25
C LEU A 180 11.72 0.26 -15.73
N ASN A 181 11.13 1.13 -16.56
CA ASN A 181 11.52 1.29 -17.97
C ASN A 181 12.90 1.91 -18.17
N LEU A 182 13.47 2.47 -17.10
CA LEU A 182 14.78 3.08 -17.15
C LEU A 182 15.88 2.05 -17.43
N PRO A 183 17.00 2.45 -18.06
CA PRO A 183 18.17 1.59 -18.19
C PRO A 183 18.60 1.11 -16.80
N GLN A 184 18.66 -0.21 -16.60
CA GLN A 184 18.93 -0.82 -15.29
C GLN A 184 17.92 -0.46 -14.18
N GLY A 185 16.67 -0.11 -14.53
CA GLY A 185 15.63 0.32 -13.59
C GLY A 185 15.47 -0.61 -12.38
N LYS A 186 15.46 -1.93 -12.58
CA LYS A 186 15.42 -2.91 -11.47
C LYS A 186 16.57 -2.78 -10.48
N ARG A 187 17.80 -2.50 -10.94
CA ARG A 187 18.96 -2.31 -10.05
C ARG A 187 18.86 -0.97 -9.31
N ILE A 188 18.44 0.07 -10.02
CA ILE A 188 18.24 1.42 -9.45
C ILE A 188 17.18 1.37 -8.36
N THR A 189 16.03 0.73 -8.62
CA THR A 189 14.96 0.60 -7.63
C THR A 189 15.39 -0.21 -6.41
N LYS A 190 16.11 -1.33 -6.59
CA LYS A 190 16.64 -2.09 -5.45
C LYS A 190 17.63 -1.29 -4.62
N ASN A 191 18.50 -0.49 -5.26
CA ASN A 191 19.43 0.37 -4.55
C ASN A 191 18.68 1.49 -3.79
N PHE A 192 17.68 2.10 -4.43
CA PHE A 192 16.80 3.09 -3.80
C PHE A 192 16.07 2.51 -2.58
N GLU A 193 15.46 1.34 -2.73
CA GLU A 193 14.76 0.64 -1.67
C GLU A 193 15.69 0.31 -0.50
N SER A 194 16.92 -0.15 -0.79
CA SER A 194 17.92 -0.44 0.23
C SER A 194 18.36 0.83 0.98
N GLN A 195 18.59 1.94 0.28
CA GLN A 195 18.95 3.22 0.89
C GLN A 195 17.79 3.76 1.75
N LEU A 196 16.57 3.70 1.20
CA LEU A 196 15.35 4.11 1.88
C LEU A 196 15.13 3.29 3.16
N ARG A 197 15.37 1.97 3.11
CA ARG A 197 15.30 1.11 4.29
C ARG A 197 16.28 1.56 5.38
N THR A 198 17.54 1.78 5.04
CA THR A 198 18.55 2.22 6.02
C THR A 198 18.16 3.58 6.60
N LEU A 199 17.74 4.51 5.76
CA LEU A 199 17.28 5.83 6.18
C LEU A 199 16.07 5.74 7.11
N LEU A 200 15.05 4.95 6.78
CA LEU A 200 13.85 4.83 7.60
C LEU A 200 14.12 4.09 8.91
N MET A 201 15.02 3.10 8.94
CA MET A 201 15.44 2.48 10.20
C MET A 201 16.14 3.48 11.11
N LEU A 202 17.06 4.30 10.56
CA LEU A 202 17.72 5.37 11.30
C LEU A 202 16.71 6.44 11.76
N ALA A 203 15.81 6.86 10.87
CA ALA A 203 14.77 7.84 11.20
C ALA A 203 13.82 7.32 12.28
N THR A 204 13.44 6.04 12.25
CA THR A 204 12.65 5.39 13.31
C THR A 204 13.42 5.34 14.62
N TYR A 205 14.73 5.09 14.60
CA TYR A 205 15.55 5.07 15.81
C TYR A 205 15.71 6.46 16.42
N GLU A 206 16.02 7.48 15.61
CA GLU A 206 16.25 8.86 16.06
C GLU A 206 14.96 9.63 16.38
N SER A 207 13.86 9.31 15.71
CA SER A 207 12.57 9.98 15.92
C SER A 207 12.00 9.62 17.29
N GLU A 208 11.67 10.62 18.09
CA GLU A 208 11.04 10.42 19.40
C GLU A 208 9.58 9.90 19.28
N ASP A 209 8.83 10.40 18.29
CA ASP A 209 7.36 10.22 18.24
C ASP A 209 6.88 9.29 17.12
N LEU A 210 7.60 9.26 15.99
CA LEU A 210 7.17 8.56 14.78
C LEU A 210 7.98 7.31 14.51
N GLU A 211 7.29 6.28 14.05
CA GLU A 211 7.83 5.03 13.55
C GLU A 211 7.53 4.91 12.06
N TYR A 212 8.54 4.52 11.30
CA TYR A 212 8.48 4.31 9.86
C TYR A 212 8.76 2.85 9.51
N ALA A 213 7.95 2.29 8.63
CA ALA A 213 8.16 0.98 8.04
C ALA A 213 8.07 1.06 6.51
N LEU A 214 8.92 0.30 5.83
CA LEU A 214 8.93 0.21 4.37
C LEU A 214 8.27 -1.09 3.92
N PHE A 215 7.30 -0.99 3.03
CA PHE A 215 6.64 -2.10 2.37
C PHE A 215 6.86 -2.02 0.86
N SER A 216 7.25 -3.15 0.27
CA SER A 216 7.47 -3.31 -1.15
C SER A 216 7.06 -4.72 -1.57
N ARG A 217 6.77 -4.89 -2.87
CA ARG A 217 6.47 -6.22 -3.43
C ARG A 217 7.66 -7.18 -3.30
N ASP A 218 8.89 -6.69 -3.47
CA ASP A 218 10.10 -7.51 -3.34
C ASP A 218 10.25 -8.04 -1.90
N ARG A 219 9.93 -7.21 -0.89
CA ARG A 219 9.90 -7.63 0.51
C ARG A 219 8.82 -8.67 0.79
N GLU A 220 7.63 -8.50 0.23
CA GLU A 220 6.55 -9.50 0.39
C GLU A 220 7.01 -10.88 -0.10
N ILE A 221 7.67 -10.94 -1.26
CA ILE A 221 8.17 -12.19 -1.83
C ILE A 221 9.31 -12.76 -1.00
N GLU A 222 10.26 -11.93 -0.56
CA GLU A 222 11.42 -12.37 0.23
C GLU A 222 11.01 -12.95 1.60
N GLU A 223 10.07 -12.30 2.30
CA GLU A 223 9.57 -12.79 3.60
C GLU A 223 8.78 -14.10 3.41
N GLN A 224 7.98 -14.24 2.35
CA GLN A 224 7.27 -15.48 2.03
C GLN A 224 8.23 -16.65 1.75
N GLN A 225 9.31 -16.40 1.01
CA GLN A 225 10.33 -17.40 0.73
C GLN A 225 11.07 -17.83 2.01
N GLN A 226 11.40 -16.89 2.89
CA GLN A 226 12.08 -17.19 4.15
C GLN A 226 11.23 -18.08 5.07
N ILE A 227 9.92 -17.84 5.15
CA ILE A 227 9.00 -18.68 5.92
C ILE A 227 8.91 -20.08 5.31
N THR A 228 8.84 -20.17 3.98
CA THR A 228 8.77 -21.47 3.27
C THR A 228 10.02 -22.30 3.52
N LEU A 229 11.20 -21.68 3.46
CA LEU A 229 12.47 -22.34 3.75
C LEU A 229 12.57 -22.80 5.22
N ALA A 230 12.05 -22.01 6.16
CA ALA A 230 12.00 -22.40 7.57
C ALA A 230 11.02 -23.55 7.84
N ALA A 231 9.94 -23.68 7.06
CA ALA A 231 8.94 -24.74 7.19
C ALA A 231 9.36 -26.08 6.55
N LEU A 232 10.27 -26.05 5.57
CA LEU A 232 10.74 -27.21 4.82
C LEU A 232 11.24 -28.40 5.68
N PRO A 233 12.07 -28.21 6.73
CA PRO A 233 12.50 -29.33 7.58
C PRO A 233 11.35 -29.99 8.34
N PHE A 234 10.35 -29.22 8.77
CA PHE A 234 9.19 -29.77 9.49
C PHE A 234 8.34 -30.67 8.59
N LEU A 235 8.16 -30.30 7.31
CA LEU A 235 7.52 -31.16 6.32
C LEU A 235 8.27 -32.48 6.16
N GLY A 236 9.61 -32.44 6.09
CA GLY A 236 10.45 -33.64 6.03
C GLY A 236 10.24 -34.59 7.21
N VAL A 237 10.20 -34.05 8.44
CA VAL A 237 9.96 -34.85 9.65
C VAL A 237 8.56 -35.49 9.64
N THR A 238 7.53 -34.73 9.25
CA THR A 238 6.15 -35.26 9.20
C THR A 238 6.01 -36.38 8.17
N ALA A 239 6.64 -36.25 7.00
CA ALA A 239 6.65 -37.29 5.98
C ALA A 239 7.34 -38.56 6.49
N LEU A 240 8.48 -38.42 7.18
CA LEU A 240 9.21 -39.55 7.76
C LEU A 240 8.37 -40.25 8.85
N MET A 241 7.70 -39.48 9.71
CA MET A 241 6.81 -40.03 10.74
C MET A 241 5.65 -40.82 10.13
N LEU A 242 5.04 -40.34 9.05
CA LEU A 242 3.97 -41.06 8.33
C LEU A 242 4.49 -42.34 7.67
N VAL A 243 5.69 -42.31 7.07
CA VAL A 243 6.32 -43.52 6.50
C VAL A 243 6.61 -44.54 7.59
N ALA A 244 7.16 -44.12 8.74
CA ALA A 244 7.41 -45.00 9.87
C ALA A 244 6.11 -45.61 10.41
N PHE A 245 5.05 -44.80 10.56
CA PHE A 245 3.73 -45.28 10.96
C PHE A 245 3.17 -46.30 9.97
N MET A 246 3.26 -46.04 8.66
CA MET A 246 2.84 -47.00 7.63
C MET A 246 3.60 -48.32 7.74
N VAL A 247 4.92 -48.27 7.87
CA VAL A 247 5.75 -49.49 8.01
C VAL A 247 5.36 -50.27 9.25
N ILE A 248 5.21 -49.62 10.41
CA ILE A 248 4.79 -50.28 11.67
C ILE A 248 3.40 -50.89 11.54
N SER A 249 2.46 -50.20 10.88
CA SER A 249 1.09 -50.68 10.69
C SER A 249 0.98 -51.85 9.70
N LEU A 250 1.89 -51.94 8.73
CA LEU A 250 1.93 -52.99 7.72
C LEU A 250 2.76 -54.21 8.15
N THR A 251 3.66 -54.05 9.12
CA THR A 251 4.27 -55.20 9.79
C THR A 251 3.21 -55.86 10.68
N ASP A 252 2.54 -56.87 10.14
CA ASP A 252 1.76 -57.83 10.93
C ASP A 252 2.70 -58.42 11.99
N PHE A 253 2.51 -58.03 13.25
CA PHE A 253 3.05 -58.81 14.35
C PHE A 253 2.20 -60.09 14.40
N PRO A 254 2.75 -61.27 14.08
CA PRO A 254 2.07 -62.51 14.42
C PRO A 254 2.12 -62.60 15.95
N PHE A 255 1.16 -61.97 16.63
CA PHE A 255 0.71 -62.50 17.90
C PHE A 255 0.26 -63.91 17.55
N ARG A 256 1.16 -64.88 17.79
CA ARG A 256 0.80 -66.27 18.01
C ARG A 256 -0.32 -66.18 19.04
N ASN A 257 -1.56 -66.21 18.57
CA ASN A 257 -2.67 -66.64 19.36
C ASN A 257 -2.23 -68.00 19.86
N SER A 258 -1.73 -68.04 21.09
CA SER A 258 -1.66 -69.25 21.87
C SER A 258 -3.11 -69.65 22.09
N GLN A 259 -3.73 -70.21 21.04
CA GLN A 259 -4.72 -71.25 21.18
C GLN A 259 -3.99 -72.39 21.91
N HIS A 260 -3.90 -72.27 23.23
CA HIS A 260 -3.81 -73.44 24.06
C HIS A 260 -5.22 -74.03 24.12
N ILE A 261 -5.30 -75.12 23.37
CA ILE A 261 -6.22 -76.24 23.37
C ILE A 261 -6.78 -76.57 24.77
N GLU A 262 -8.06 -76.98 24.74
CA GLU A 262 -8.91 -77.64 25.77
C GLU A 262 -9.52 -76.81 26.89
#